data_AF-A0A940CEU8-F1
#
_entry.id   AF-A0A940CEU8-F1
#
_cell.length_a   1.000
_cell.length_b   1.000
_cell.length_c   1.000
_cell.angle_alpha   90.00
_cell.angle_beta   90.00
_cell.angle_gamma   90.00
#
_symmetry.space_group_name_H-M   'P 1'
#
loop_
_entity.id
_entity.type
_entity.pdbx_description
1 polymer ?
#
loop_
_entity_poly.entity_id
_entity_poly.type
_entity_poly.pdbx_seq_one_letter_code
_entity_poly.pdbx_strand_id
1 'polypeptide(L)'
;MNKLFFTGDYSFFEYKYNIKGYDGQDFGGPPQYIYLAVSFVLMVVLLCILRKLSKDRVRTVLRVIGIFMILFYITKTTWETVYDIRYDGCFNKGLLPFDTCSLIMLAAPLAGFCKGKLKRIAECWLMTGCIIGGIANMLFLNAFKYYPFWSFGAFYSMSWHFIMVFTGLLLYVTNYTELDYSVVLYGFLFQVVASLIVVPLDFKTGFDFMLYRDLGGVPLFEAVADGLTKSGLRFLNPLLMTELYFVSFNLIYFIAYGIKALVRMLTPICRGTSGSGCRPAKTRSDTGTIPS
;
A
#
# COMPACT_ATOMS: atom_id res chain seq x y z
N MET A 1 1.85 2.84 34.72
CA MET A 1 1.79 2.14 33.41
C MET A 1 0.42 2.21 32.73
N ASN A 2 -0.72 2.29 33.45
CA ASN A 2 -2.05 2.36 32.80
C ASN A 2 -2.33 3.61 31.93
N LYS A 3 -1.67 4.75 32.17
CA LYS A 3 -1.86 5.98 31.38
C LYS A 3 -1.10 6.02 30.04
N LEU A 4 -0.23 5.05 29.76
CA LEU A 4 0.58 5.06 28.52
C LEU A 4 -0.17 4.48 27.30
N PHE A 5 -1.19 3.65 27.53
CA PHE A 5 -1.95 2.97 26.48
C PHE A 5 -3.46 3.23 26.54
N PHE A 6 -3.99 3.60 27.72
CA PHE A 6 -5.42 3.86 27.92
C PHE A 6 -5.60 5.33 28.28
N THR A 7 -5.77 6.16 27.26
CA THR A 7 -6.17 7.56 27.41
C THR A 7 -7.69 7.63 27.62
N GLY A 8 -8.20 7.05 28.72
CA GLY A 8 -9.61 7.10 29.12
C GLY A 8 -10.29 5.73 29.30
N ASP A 9 -11.41 5.74 30.04
CA ASP A 9 -12.28 4.56 30.26
C ASP A 9 -13.25 4.40 29.08
N TYR A 10 -12.73 4.00 27.92
CA TYR A 10 -13.55 3.69 26.75
C TYR A 10 -13.47 2.20 26.40
N SER A 11 -14.58 1.64 25.92
CA SER A 11 -14.62 0.28 25.38
C SER A 11 -13.90 0.20 24.03
N PHE A 12 -13.33 -0.96 23.69
CA PHE A 12 -12.70 -1.16 22.38
C PHE A 12 -13.69 -0.94 21.21
N PHE A 13 -14.97 -1.27 21.39
CA PHE A 13 -16.01 -1.08 20.38
C PHE A 13 -16.80 0.22 20.55
N GLU A 14 -16.28 1.17 21.33
CA GLU A 14 -16.87 2.49 21.50
C GLU A 14 -16.85 3.26 20.17
N TYR A 15 -17.99 3.84 19.80
CA TYR A 15 -18.10 4.65 18.59
C TYR A 15 -17.70 6.10 18.87
N LYS A 16 -17.13 6.81 17.88
CA LYS A 16 -16.55 8.16 18.01
C LYS A 16 -17.45 9.18 18.75
N TYR A 17 -18.77 9.09 18.60
CA TYR A 17 -19.71 9.99 19.27
C TYR A 17 -19.86 9.77 20.79
N ASN A 18 -19.48 8.60 21.30
CA ASN A 18 -19.58 8.27 22.72
C ASN A 18 -18.27 8.55 23.49
N ILE A 19 -17.19 8.88 22.78
CA ILE A 19 -15.86 9.06 23.36
C ILE A 19 -15.72 10.50 23.89
N LYS A 20 -16.18 10.74 25.12
CA LYS A 20 -16.18 12.07 25.74
C LYS A 20 -14.81 12.50 26.24
N GLY A 21 -14.28 13.61 25.72
CA GLY A 21 -13.01 14.18 26.17
C GLY A 21 -11.79 13.65 25.43
N TYR A 22 -12.00 12.91 24.34
CA TYR A 22 -10.95 12.63 23.37
C TYR A 22 -10.87 13.78 22.36
N ASP A 23 -9.69 14.36 22.22
CA ASP A 23 -9.40 15.54 21.39
C ASP A 23 -8.49 15.23 20.20
N GLY A 24 -8.22 13.93 19.94
CA GLY A 24 -7.32 13.51 18.87
C GLY A 24 -5.83 13.54 19.23
N GLN A 25 -5.47 13.70 20.51
CA GLN A 25 -4.09 13.70 21.01
C GLN A 25 -3.21 12.52 20.58
N ASP A 26 -3.77 11.38 20.16
CA ASP A 26 -2.98 10.24 19.68
C ASP A 26 -2.44 10.47 18.27
N PHE A 27 -3.05 11.38 17.50
CA PHE A 27 -2.55 11.80 16.19
C PHE A 27 -1.31 12.68 16.37
N GLY A 28 -0.15 12.21 15.88
CA GLY A 28 1.14 12.82 16.15
C GLY A 28 1.61 12.65 17.61
N GLY A 29 0.89 11.87 18.41
CA GLY A 29 1.22 11.58 19.80
C GLY A 29 2.11 10.35 19.98
N PRO A 30 2.58 10.07 21.21
CA PRO A 30 3.37 8.88 21.53
C PRO A 30 2.78 7.55 21.02
N PRO A 31 1.45 7.29 21.11
CA PRO A 31 0.87 6.02 20.64
C PRO A 31 1.09 5.77 19.14
N GLN A 32 1.01 6.81 18.30
CA GLN A 32 1.27 6.68 16.88
C GLN A 32 2.72 6.27 16.60
N TYR A 33 3.69 6.91 17.26
CA TYR A 33 5.11 6.55 17.09
C TYR A 33 5.42 5.14 17.59
N ILE A 34 4.80 4.71 18.68
CA ILE A 34 4.90 3.33 19.17
C ILE A 34 4.34 2.35 18.14
N TYR A 35 3.16 2.61 17.59
CA TYR A 35 2.58 1.78 16.53
C TYR A 35 3.48 1.71 15.30
N LEU A 36 4.04 2.84 14.85
CA LEU A 36 4.97 2.86 13.72
C LEU A 36 6.21 2.00 14.00
N ALA A 37 6.82 2.13 15.17
CA ALA A 37 7.98 1.34 15.55
C ALA A 37 7.68 -0.15 15.62
N VAL A 38 6.61 -0.54 16.32
CA VAL A 38 6.19 -1.95 16.45
C VAL A 38 5.83 -2.54 15.09
N SER A 39 5.07 -1.80 14.28
CA SER A 39 4.70 -2.21 12.93
C SER A 39 5.92 -2.39 12.05
N PHE A 40 6.88 -1.48 12.09
CA PHE A 40 8.11 -1.61 11.31
C PHE A 40 8.91 -2.86 11.70
N VAL A 41 9.11 -3.11 12.99
CA VAL A 41 9.81 -4.31 13.48
C VAL A 41 9.08 -5.58 13.05
N LEU A 42 7.76 -5.63 13.27
CA LEU A 42 6.94 -6.77 12.88
C LEU A 42 6.98 -7.01 11.36
N MET A 43 6.88 -5.95 10.57
CA MET A 43 6.97 -5.99 9.11
C MET A 43 8.29 -6.64 8.66
N VAL A 44 9.42 -6.17 9.19
CA VAL A 44 10.75 -6.68 8.85
C VAL A 44 10.87 -8.16 9.23
N VAL A 45 10.46 -8.53 10.45
CA VAL A 45 10.50 -9.92 10.92
C VAL A 45 9.67 -10.83 10.01
N LEU A 46 8.42 -10.47 9.72
CA LEU A 46 7.55 -11.25 8.83
C LEU A 46 8.14 -11.38 7.42
N LEU A 47 8.62 -10.30 6.83
CA LEU A 47 9.23 -10.34 5.50
C LEU A 47 10.51 -11.19 5.49
N CYS A 48 11.34 -11.12 6.54
CA CYS A 48 12.54 -11.95 6.67
C CYS A 48 12.23 -13.45 6.74
N ILE A 49 11.14 -13.83 7.43
CA ILE A 49 10.66 -15.21 7.51
C ILE A 49 10.08 -15.65 6.16
N LEU A 50 9.27 -14.80 5.53
CA LEU A 50 8.48 -15.16 4.35
C LEU A 50 9.22 -14.98 3.02
N ARG A 51 10.39 -14.33 2.98
CA ARG A 51 11.15 -14.07 1.74
C ARG A 51 11.50 -15.32 0.92
N LYS A 52 11.56 -16.50 1.56
CA LYS A 52 11.89 -17.78 0.92
C LYS A 52 10.65 -18.59 0.50
N LEU A 53 9.46 -18.01 0.59
CA LEU A 53 8.24 -18.69 0.14
C LEU A 53 8.30 -18.98 -1.36
N SER A 54 7.80 -20.16 -1.76
CA SER A 54 7.59 -20.47 -3.16
C SER A 54 6.47 -19.61 -3.75
N LYS A 55 6.48 -19.42 -5.07
CA LYS A 55 5.45 -18.62 -5.77
C LYS A 55 4.03 -19.13 -5.48
N ASP A 56 3.82 -20.44 -5.39
CA ASP A 56 2.49 -20.98 -5.07
C ASP A 56 2.04 -20.63 -3.65
N ARG A 57 2.95 -20.63 -2.68
CA ARG A 57 2.63 -20.21 -1.30
C ARG A 57 2.35 -18.71 -1.23
N VAL A 58 3.12 -17.87 -1.92
CA VAL A 58 2.83 -16.43 -2.02
C VAL A 58 1.45 -16.19 -2.64
N ARG A 59 1.08 -16.94 -3.69
CA ARG A 59 -0.27 -16.86 -4.27
C ARG A 59 -1.35 -17.20 -3.24
N THR A 60 -1.14 -18.23 -2.43
CA THR A 60 -2.08 -18.57 -1.34
C THR A 60 -2.18 -17.45 -0.31
N VAL A 61 -1.06 -16.84 0.07
CA VAL A 61 -1.07 -15.67 0.98
C VAL A 61 -1.90 -14.52 0.38
N LEU A 62 -1.73 -14.19 -0.90
CA LEU A 62 -2.52 -13.15 -1.57
C LEU A 62 -4.02 -13.45 -1.56
N ARG A 63 -4.41 -14.72 -1.75
CA ARG A 63 -5.82 -15.14 -1.65
C ARG A 63 -6.39 -14.94 -0.26
N VAL A 64 -5.64 -15.34 0.77
CA VAL A 64 -6.04 -15.19 2.17
C VAL A 64 -6.17 -13.70 2.52
N ILE A 65 -5.19 -12.88 2.12
CA ILE A 65 -5.25 -11.42 2.31
C ILE A 65 -6.46 -10.84 1.60
N GLY A 66 -6.70 -11.20 0.33
CA GLY A 66 -7.85 -10.71 -0.42
C GLY A 66 -9.19 -11.02 0.25
N ILE A 67 -9.39 -12.27 0.69
CA ILE A 67 -10.60 -12.68 1.43
C ILE A 67 -10.69 -11.92 2.75
N PHE A 68 -9.61 -11.88 3.53
CA PHE A 68 -9.56 -11.21 4.82
C PHE A 68 -9.94 -9.73 4.69
N MET A 69 -9.34 -9.00 3.75
CA MET A 69 -9.60 -7.56 3.56
C MET A 69 -11.06 -7.28 3.20
N ILE A 70 -11.68 -8.14 2.37
CA ILE A 70 -13.10 -8.03 2.05
C ILE A 70 -13.96 -8.22 3.30
N LEU A 71 -13.72 -9.29 4.06
CA LEU A 71 -14.48 -9.57 5.28
C LEU A 71 -14.27 -8.47 6.32
N PHE A 72 -13.03 -8.01 6.49
CA PHE A 72 -12.69 -6.99 7.47
C PHE A 72 -13.34 -5.65 7.14
N TYR A 73 -13.38 -5.27 5.86
CA TYR A 73 -14.13 -4.10 5.40
C TYR A 73 -15.63 -4.23 5.65
N ILE A 74 -16.23 -5.39 5.38
CA ILE A 74 -17.66 -5.63 5.66
C ILE A 74 -17.92 -5.49 7.16
N THR A 75 -17.07 -6.06 8.01
CA THR A 75 -17.18 -5.94 9.48
C THR A 75 -17.12 -4.48 9.92
N LYS A 76 -16.11 -3.72 9.46
CA LYS A 76 -15.97 -2.30 9.81
C LYS A 76 -17.15 -1.47 9.32
N THR A 77 -17.54 -1.64 8.06
CA THR A 77 -18.64 -0.89 7.47
C THR A 77 -19.96 -1.20 8.18
N THR A 78 -20.22 -2.46 8.52
CA THR A 78 -21.41 -2.86 9.28
C THR A 78 -21.40 -2.24 10.66
N TRP A 79 -20.27 -2.31 11.37
CA TRP A 79 -20.12 -1.72 12.70
C TRP A 79 -20.37 -0.21 12.68
N GLU A 80 -19.74 0.54 11.77
CA GLU A 80 -19.97 1.99 11.67
C GLU A 80 -21.40 2.31 11.22
N THR A 81 -21.96 1.56 10.27
CA THR A 81 -23.33 1.78 9.77
C THR A 81 -24.37 1.61 10.86
N VAL A 82 -24.22 0.59 11.72
CA VAL A 82 -25.15 0.36 12.85
C VAL A 82 -25.17 1.58 13.78
N TYR A 83 -24.00 2.17 14.03
CA TYR A 83 -23.91 3.37 14.86
C TYR A 83 -24.37 4.64 14.14
N ASP A 84 -23.99 4.85 12.88
CA ASP A 84 -24.41 6.01 12.09
C ASP A 84 -25.93 6.06 11.93
N ILE A 85 -26.60 4.93 11.68
CA ILE A 85 -28.06 4.88 11.66
C ILE A 85 -28.65 5.17 13.04
N ARG A 86 -28.04 4.69 14.12
CA ARG A 86 -28.52 4.91 15.49
C ARG A 86 -28.41 6.36 15.94
N TYR A 87 -27.34 7.07 15.56
CA TYR A 87 -27.06 8.43 16.01
C TYR A 87 -27.52 9.50 15.00
N ASP A 88 -27.26 9.28 13.71
CA ASP A 88 -27.49 10.27 12.63
C ASP A 88 -28.71 9.91 11.76
N GLY A 89 -29.36 8.77 12.00
CA GLY A 89 -30.57 8.34 11.28
C GLY A 89 -30.34 7.97 9.81
N CYS A 90 -29.09 7.93 9.34
CA CYS A 90 -28.78 7.67 7.94
C CYS A 90 -27.46 6.90 7.75
N PHE A 91 -27.33 6.26 6.60
CA PHE A 91 -26.09 5.61 6.18
C PHE A 91 -25.04 6.65 5.77
N ASN A 92 -23.85 6.55 6.36
CA ASN A 92 -22.72 7.37 5.96
C ASN A 92 -22.16 6.91 4.61
N LYS A 93 -22.52 7.66 3.56
CA LYS A 93 -22.06 7.39 2.19
C LYS A 93 -20.54 7.52 2.01
N GLY A 94 -19.84 8.20 2.92
CA GLY A 94 -18.38 8.25 2.96
C GLY A 94 -17.73 6.91 3.34
N LEU A 95 -18.51 5.90 3.75
CA LEU A 95 -18.02 4.56 4.04
C LEU A 95 -17.79 3.69 2.82
N LEU A 96 -18.17 4.13 1.62
CA LEU A 96 -18.04 3.34 0.41
C LEU A 96 -16.56 3.03 0.09
N PRO A 97 -16.23 1.87 -0.51
CA PRO A 97 -14.86 1.38 -0.66
C PRO A 97 -14.16 2.02 -1.87
N PHE A 98 -14.37 3.31 -2.08
CA PHE A 98 -13.84 4.03 -3.25
C PHE A 98 -12.54 4.77 -2.94
N ASP A 99 -12.08 4.77 -1.68
CA ASP A 99 -10.79 5.34 -1.33
C ASP A 99 -9.64 4.58 -1.98
N THR A 100 -8.53 5.28 -2.22
CA THR A 100 -7.30 4.69 -2.77
C THR A 100 -6.81 3.49 -1.96
N CYS A 101 -6.95 3.51 -0.63
CA CYS A 101 -6.57 2.40 0.25
C CYS A 101 -7.51 1.20 0.15
N SER A 102 -8.75 1.39 -0.29
CA SER A 102 -9.74 0.33 -0.44
C SER A 102 -9.53 -0.49 -1.72
N LEU A 103 -8.77 0.04 -2.68
CA LEU A 103 -8.41 -0.66 -3.92
C LEU A 103 -7.66 -1.98 -3.72
N ILE A 104 -7.01 -2.19 -2.56
CA ILE A 104 -6.41 -3.48 -2.20
C ILE A 104 -7.46 -4.61 -2.16
N MET A 105 -8.72 -4.30 -1.82
CA MET A 105 -9.81 -5.28 -1.83
C MET A 105 -10.10 -5.81 -3.22
N LEU A 106 -9.72 -5.08 -4.27
CA LEU A 106 -9.81 -5.53 -5.65
C LEU A 106 -8.48 -6.14 -6.10
N ALA A 107 -7.37 -5.46 -5.83
CA ALA A 107 -6.06 -5.88 -6.31
C ALA A 107 -5.58 -7.21 -5.71
N ALA A 108 -5.74 -7.43 -4.40
CA ALA A 108 -5.27 -8.67 -3.77
C ALA A 108 -6.01 -9.93 -4.29
N PRO A 109 -7.36 -9.95 -4.39
CA PRO A 109 -8.06 -11.05 -5.05
C PRO A 109 -7.68 -11.23 -6.52
N LEU A 110 -7.57 -10.15 -7.30
CA LEU A 110 -7.17 -10.25 -8.71
C LEU A 110 -5.75 -10.87 -8.85
N ALA A 111 -4.81 -10.48 -8.00
CA ALA A 111 -3.47 -11.07 -7.97
C ALA A 111 -3.46 -12.54 -7.51
N GLY A 112 -4.32 -12.89 -6.55
CA GLY A 112 -4.40 -14.24 -5.96
C GLY A 112 -5.19 -15.26 -6.79
N PHE A 113 -6.28 -14.86 -7.43
CA PHE A 113 -7.24 -15.77 -8.08
C PHE A 113 -7.21 -15.71 -9.60
N CYS A 114 -6.93 -14.55 -10.22
CA CYS A 114 -6.92 -14.43 -11.67
C CYS A 114 -5.60 -14.93 -12.30
N LYS A 115 -5.53 -14.87 -13.64
CA LYS A 115 -4.36 -15.25 -14.44
C LYS A 115 -4.09 -14.19 -15.51
N GLY A 116 -2.94 -14.28 -16.19
CA GLY A 116 -2.61 -13.43 -17.34
C GLY A 116 -2.48 -11.94 -16.99
N LYS A 117 -2.98 -11.08 -17.88
CA LYS A 117 -2.82 -9.62 -17.78
C LYS A 117 -3.50 -9.02 -16.54
N LEU A 118 -4.71 -9.48 -16.18
CA LEU A 118 -5.43 -8.95 -15.00
C LEU A 118 -4.65 -9.19 -13.71
N LYS A 119 -4.12 -10.41 -13.53
CA LYS A 119 -3.22 -10.74 -12.42
C LYS A 119 -2.01 -9.82 -12.40
N ARG A 120 -1.36 -9.64 -13.56
CA ARG A 120 -0.16 -8.81 -13.68
C ARG A 120 -0.45 -7.34 -13.31
N ILE A 121 -1.55 -6.77 -13.79
CA ILE A 121 -1.93 -5.38 -13.49
C ILE A 121 -2.13 -5.20 -11.99
N ALA A 122 -2.86 -6.12 -11.35
CA ALA A 122 -3.09 -6.08 -9.91
C ALA A 122 -1.78 -6.20 -9.10
N GLU A 123 -0.90 -7.14 -9.47
CA GLU A 123 0.43 -7.26 -8.85
C GLU A 123 1.26 -5.99 -8.97
N CYS A 124 1.23 -5.33 -10.13
CA CYS A 124 1.98 -4.10 -10.35
C CYS A 124 1.47 -2.96 -9.45
N TRP A 125 0.15 -2.83 -9.26
CA TRP A 125 -0.43 -1.87 -8.33
C TRP A 125 -0.10 -2.20 -6.87
N LEU A 126 -0.14 -3.50 -6.50
CA LEU A 126 0.30 -3.96 -5.17
C LEU A 126 1.76 -3.62 -4.89
N MET A 127 2.63 -3.68 -5.89
CA MET A 127 4.05 -3.30 -5.78
C MET A 127 4.29 -1.79 -5.80
N THR A 128 3.29 -0.96 -6.14
CA THR A 128 3.46 0.48 -6.30
C THR A 128 2.51 1.26 -5.38
N GLY A 129 1.32 1.58 -5.88
CA GLY A 129 0.35 2.42 -5.17
C GLY A 129 -0.10 1.86 -3.83
N CYS A 130 -0.18 0.54 -3.71
CA CYS A 130 -0.53 -0.10 -2.43
C CYS A 130 0.50 0.17 -1.33
N ILE A 131 1.80 0.15 -1.67
CA ILE A 131 2.86 0.42 -0.68
C ILE A 131 2.82 1.89 -0.29
N ILE A 132 2.78 2.80 -1.27
CA ILE A 132 2.84 4.25 -1.01
C ILE A 132 1.58 4.73 -0.29
N GLY A 133 0.39 4.30 -0.71
CA GLY A 133 -0.87 4.60 -0.03
C GLY A 133 -0.90 4.07 1.40
N GLY A 134 -0.36 2.86 1.62
CA GLY A 134 -0.22 2.27 2.96
C GLY A 134 0.75 3.07 3.84
N ILE A 135 1.94 3.40 3.36
CA ILE A 135 2.94 4.18 4.11
C ILE A 135 2.40 5.56 4.45
N ALA A 136 1.84 6.28 3.47
CA ALA A 136 1.29 7.62 3.68
C ALA A 136 0.26 7.62 4.80
N ASN A 137 -0.66 6.65 4.81
CA ASN A 137 -1.69 6.58 5.84
C ASN A 137 -1.21 5.96 7.15
N MET A 138 -0.13 5.16 7.18
CA MET A 138 0.51 4.80 8.45
C MET A 138 1.16 6.01 9.12
N LEU A 139 1.81 6.88 8.34
CA LEU A 139 2.45 8.11 8.82
C LEU A 139 1.44 9.20 9.18
N PHE A 140 0.31 9.26 8.47
CA PHE A 140 -0.76 10.23 8.68
C PHE A 140 -2.07 9.51 8.98
N LEU A 141 -2.10 8.72 10.06
CA LEU A 141 -3.24 7.88 10.40
C LEU A 141 -4.41 8.73 10.93
N ASN A 142 -5.20 9.28 10.01
CA ASN A 142 -6.33 10.16 10.32
C ASN A 142 -7.38 9.54 11.26
N ALA A 143 -7.41 8.21 11.39
CA ALA A 143 -8.26 7.53 12.36
C ALA A 143 -8.03 8.05 13.79
N PHE A 144 -6.79 8.39 14.16
CA PHE A 144 -6.49 8.94 15.48
C PHE A 144 -7.09 10.33 15.72
N LYS A 145 -7.58 11.04 14.70
CA LYS A 145 -8.34 12.28 14.92
C LYS A 145 -9.71 12.04 15.53
N TYR A 146 -10.28 10.84 15.33
CA TYR A 146 -11.66 10.52 15.70
C TYR A 146 -11.76 9.38 16.72
N TYR A 147 -10.73 8.54 16.78
CA TYR A 147 -10.73 7.32 17.55
C TYR A 147 -9.44 7.23 18.38
N PRO A 148 -9.53 6.94 19.69
CA PRO A 148 -8.35 6.72 20.52
C PRO A 148 -7.61 5.47 20.05
N PHE A 149 -6.32 5.41 20.40
CA PHE A 149 -5.40 4.35 20.01
C PHE A 149 -5.99 2.95 20.21
N TRP A 150 -6.61 2.73 21.36
CA TRP A 150 -7.21 1.45 21.73
C TRP A 150 -8.72 1.42 21.41
N SER A 151 -9.05 1.47 20.12
CA SER A 151 -10.42 1.33 19.64
C SER A 151 -10.47 0.51 18.35
N PHE A 152 -11.63 -0.02 18.02
CA PHE A 152 -11.83 -0.82 16.83
C PHE A 152 -11.59 -0.02 15.55
N GLY A 153 -12.02 1.25 15.49
CA GLY A 153 -11.78 2.14 14.34
C GLY A 153 -10.28 2.39 14.11
N ALA A 154 -9.54 2.67 15.17
CA ALA A 154 -8.08 2.80 15.12
C ALA A 154 -7.41 1.48 14.72
N PHE A 155 -7.76 0.36 15.37
CA PHE A 155 -7.21 -0.97 15.08
C PHE A 155 -7.44 -1.40 13.64
N TYR A 156 -8.65 -1.16 13.12
CA TYR A 156 -8.98 -1.41 11.72
C TYR A 156 -8.04 -0.62 10.80
N SER A 157 -7.93 0.69 11.00
CA SER A 157 -7.09 1.55 10.16
C SER A 157 -5.61 1.14 10.24
N MET A 158 -5.10 0.89 11.45
CA MET A 158 -3.73 0.41 11.67
C MET A 158 -3.45 -0.91 10.93
N SER A 159 -4.35 -1.88 11.06
CA SER A 159 -4.19 -3.19 10.42
C SER A 159 -4.32 -3.11 8.91
N TRP A 160 -5.26 -2.30 8.41
CA TRP A 160 -5.51 -2.11 6.98
C TRP A 160 -4.26 -1.63 6.25
N HIS A 161 -3.66 -0.54 6.74
CA HIS A 161 -2.49 0.06 6.11
C HIS A 161 -1.23 -0.79 6.31
N PHE A 162 -1.09 -1.46 7.46
CA PHE A 162 -0.03 -2.45 7.65
C PHE A 162 -0.09 -3.55 6.58
N ILE A 163 -1.27 -4.14 6.35
CA ILE A 163 -1.46 -5.20 5.35
C ILE A 163 -1.16 -4.69 3.95
N MET A 164 -1.51 -3.44 3.62
CA MET A 164 -1.18 -2.85 2.33
C MET A 164 0.33 -2.80 2.08
N VAL A 165 1.10 -2.25 3.01
CA VAL A 165 2.56 -2.15 2.90
C VAL A 165 3.19 -3.54 2.88
N PHE A 166 2.75 -4.42 3.78
CA PHE A 166 3.20 -5.80 3.86
C PHE A 166 3.01 -6.55 2.55
N THR A 167 1.83 -6.46 1.95
CA THR A 167 1.48 -7.21 0.73
C THR A 167 2.39 -6.81 -0.42
N GLY A 168 2.60 -5.51 -0.63
CA GLY A 168 3.47 -5.03 -1.70
C GLY A 168 4.93 -5.43 -1.48
N LEU A 169 5.45 -5.24 -0.26
CA LEU A 169 6.83 -5.63 0.07
C LEU A 169 7.05 -7.14 -0.01
N LEU A 170 6.04 -7.96 0.32
CA LEU A 170 6.11 -9.41 0.18
C LEU A 170 6.42 -9.80 -1.27
N LEU A 171 5.79 -9.14 -2.26
CA LEU A 171 6.04 -9.41 -3.68
C LEU A 171 7.49 -9.08 -4.08
N TYR A 172 8.06 -8.00 -3.55
CA TYR A 172 9.45 -7.63 -3.77
C TYR A 172 10.42 -8.66 -3.16
N VAL A 173 10.29 -8.96 -1.86
CA VAL A 173 11.27 -9.81 -1.16
C VAL A 173 11.25 -11.26 -1.62
N THR A 174 10.10 -11.73 -2.13
CA THR A 174 9.96 -13.09 -2.69
C THR A 174 10.27 -13.16 -4.19
N ASN A 175 10.52 -12.02 -4.85
CA ASN A 175 10.61 -11.92 -6.31
C ASN A 175 9.43 -12.62 -7.02
N TYR A 176 8.22 -12.48 -6.46
CA TYR A 176 7.02 -13.13 -6.99
C TYR A 176 6.71 -12.64 -8.41
N THR A 177 6.79 -11.32 -8.57
CA THR A 177 6.53 -10.57 -9.79
C THR A 177 7.83 -9.97 -10.29
N GLU A 178 8.11 -10.12 -11.58
CA GLU A 178 9.33 -9.59 -12.19
C GLU A 178 9.33 -8.06 -12.17
N LEU A 179 10.46 -7.48 -11.73
CA LEU A 179 10.66 -6.04 -11.69
C LEU A 179 11.12 -5.53 -13.05
N ASP A 180 10.17 -5.16 -13.90
CA ASP A 180 10.35 -4.58 -15.23
C ASP A 180 9.47 -3.32 -15.39
N TYR A 181 9.56 -2.65 -16.54
CA TYR A 181 8.85 -1.39 -16.80
C TYR A 181 7.32 -1.52 -16.76
N SER A 182 6.77 -2.73 -16.94
CA SER A 182 5.33 -2.93 -16.81
C SER A 182 4.82 -2.71 -15.39
N VAL A 183 5.69 -2.77 -14.36
CA VAL A 183 5.33 -2.40 -12.98
C VAL A 183 4.85 -0.95 -12.93
N VAL A 184 5.54 -0.06 -13.63
CA VAL A 184 5.17 1.36 -13.71
C VAL A 184 3.86 1.52 -14.47
N LEU A 185 3.82 1.01 -15.71
CA LEU A 185 2.68 1.24 -16.60
C LEU A 185 1.40 0.57 -16.10
N TYR A 186 1.48 -0.71 -15.71
CA TYR A 186 0.31 -1.45 -15.28
C TYR A 186 -0.13 -1.09 -13.85
N GLY A 187 0.81 -0.73 -12.96
CA GLY A 187 0.47 -0.22 -11.65
C GLY A 187 -0.34 1.07 -11.76
N PHE A 188 0.10 1.99 -12.62
CA PHE A 188 -0.65 3.22 -12.90
C PHE A 188 -1.96 2.98 -13.64
N LEU A 189 -1.99 2.06 -14.60
CA LEU A 189 -3.22 1.70 -15.32
C LEU A 189 -4.35 1.26 -14.37
N PHE A 190 -4.01 0.45 -13.35
CA PHE A 190 -5.00 0.03 -12.35
C PHE A 190 -5.63 1.23 -11.65
N GLN A 191 -4.81 2.20 -11.25
CA GLN A 191 -5.26 3.45 -10.62
C GLN A 191 -6.17 4.25 -11.57
N VAL A 192 -5.76 4.45 -12.83
CA VAL A 192 -6.53 5.21 -13.83
C VAL A 192 -7.91 4.58 -14.05
N VAL A 193 -7.99 3.25 -14.19
CA VAL A 193 -9.27 2.56 -14.39
C VAL A 193 -10.19 2.75 -13.20
N ALA A 194 -9.69 2.67 -11.96
CA ALA A 194 -10.49 2.96 -10.77
C ALA A 194 -10.98 4.42 -10.77
N SER A 195 -10.12 5.34 -11.20
CA SER A 195 -10.39 6.79 -11.21
C SER A 195 -11.51 7.18 -12.17
N LEU A 196 -11.66 6.47 -13.30
CA LEU A 196 -12.76 6.68 -14.24
C LEU A 196 -14.14 6.47 -13.60
N ILE A 197 -14.22 5.68 -12.52
CA ILE A 197 -15.46 5.44 -11.78
C ILE A 197 -15.61 6.45 -10.64
N VAL A 198 -14.51 6.73 -9.93
CA VAL A 198 -14.55 7.56 -8.71
C VAL A 198 -14.71 9.05 -9.02
N VAL A 199 -14.07 9.58 -10.07
CA VAL A 199 -14.17 11.02 -10.40
C VAL A 199 -15.63 11.45 -10.63
N PRO A 200 -16.44 10.79 -11.48
CA PRO A 200 -17.85 11.16 -11.61
C PRO A 200 -18.64 11.04 -10.30
N LEU A 201 -18.30 10.05 -9.46
CA LEU A 201 -18.96 9.84 -8.18
C LEU A 201 -18.66 10.97 -7.20
N ASP A 202 -17.40 11.37 -7.07
CA ASP A 202 -16.95 12.48 -6.20
C ASP A 202 -17.70 13.77 -6.56
N PHE A 203 -17.74 14.12 -7.85
CA PHE A 203 -18.43 15.34 -8.31
C PHE A 203 -19.96 15.27 -8.14
N LYS A 204 -20.58 14.09 -8.27
CA LYS A 204 -22.03 13.92 -8.12
C LYS A 204 -22.48 13.90 -6.66
N THR A 205 -21.73 13.23 -5.80
CA THR A 205 -22.11 12.98 -4.40
C THR A 205 -21.56 14.02 -3.44
N GLY A 206 -20.51 14.70 -3.87
CA GLY A 206 -19.77 15.64 -3.06
C GLY A 206 -18.84 14.99 -2.03
N PHE A 207 -18.44 13.73 -2.24
CA PHE A 207 -17.34 13.09 -1.53
C PHE A 207 -16.01 13.34 -2.24
N ASP A 208 -14.91 12.97 -1.57
CA ASP A 208 -13.55 13.11 -2.08
C ASP A 208 -12.76 11.82 -1.82
N PHE A 209 -13.25 10.69 -2.34
CA PHE A 209 -12.73 9.36 -1.98
C PHE A 209 -11.25 9.17 -2.35
N MET A 210 -10.88 9.59 -3.56
CA MET A 210 -9.50 9.50 -4.06
C MET A 210 -8.84 10.87 -4.16
N LEU A 211 -9.36 11.84 -3.39
CA LEU A 211 -8.88 13.21 -3.32
C LEU A 211 -8.98 13.98 -4.65
N TYR A 212 -9.82 13.53 -5.58
CA TYR A 212 -9.93 14.11 -6.92
C TYR A 212 -10.68 15.44 -6.98
N ARG A 213 -11.49 15.74 -5.95
CA ARG A 213 -12.39 16.88 -5.93
C ARG A 213 -11.81 18.05 -5.16
N ASP A 214 -11.24 17.80 -3.98
CA ASP A 214 -10.77 18.85 -3.07
C ASP A 214 -9.26 18.82 -2.82
N LEU A 215 -8.55 17.79 -3.31
CA LEU A 215 -7.13 17.56 -3.01
C LEU A 215 -6.85 17.50 -1.49
N GLY A 216 -7.87 17.14 -0.69
CA GLY A 216 -7.85 17.30 0.76
C GLY A 216 -6.78 16.45 1.45
N GLY A 217 -6.19 16.98 2.53
CA GLY A 217 -5.24 16.24 3.36
C GLY A 217 -3.78 16.30 2.91
N VAL A 218 -3.46 17.05 1.85
CA VAL A 218 -2.08 17.37 1.47
C VAL A 218 -1.89 18.90 1.52
N PRO A 219 -1.27 19.45 2.58
CA PRO A 219 -1.28 20.91 2.85
C PRO A 219 -0.77 21.78 1.68
N LEU A 220 0.20 21.28 0.90
CA LEU A 220 0.71 21.98 -0.28
C LEU A 220 -0.33 22.08 -1.41
N PHE A 221 -1.20 21.07 -1.54
CA PHE A 221 -2.18 20.97 -2.62
C PHE A 221 -3.53 21.58 -2.25
N GLU A 222 -3.85 21.73 -0.97
CA GLU A 222 -5.06 22.45 -0.53
C GLU A 222 -5.02 23.92 -0.99
N ALA A 223 -3.87 24.59 -0.87
CA ALA A 223 -3.70 25.95 -1.38
C ALA A 223 -3.88 26.05 -2.91
N VAL A 224 -3.45 25.02 -3.64
CA VAL A 224 -3.63 24.91 -5.10
C VAL A 224 -5.10 24.64 -5.44
N ALA A 225 -5.76 23.74 -4.71
CA ALA A 225 -7.19 23.44 -4.86
C ALA A 225 -8.06 24.68 -4.63
N ASP A 226 -7.74 25.46 -3.60
CA ASP A 226 -8.43 26.71 -3.29
C ASP A 226 -8.25 27.74 -4.40
N GLY A 227 -7.03 27.88 -4.93
CA GLY A 227 -6.73 28.76 -6.06
C GLY A 227 -7.48 28.36 -7.33
N LEU A 228 -7.51 27.07 -7.66
CA LEU A 228 -8.25 26.53 -8.81
C LEU A 228 -9.76 26.69 -8.64
N THR A 229 -10.28 26.47 -7.43
CA THR A 229 -11.70 26.65 -7.12
C THR A 229 -12.12 28.11 -7.27
N LYS A 230 -11.34 29.06 -6.72
CA LYS A 230 -11.58 30.50 -6.89
C LYS A 230 -11.53 30.94 -8.35
N SER A 231 -10.74 30.26 -9.17
CA SER A 231 -10.59 30.53 -10.61
C SER A 231 -11.62 29.81 -11.50
N GLY A 232 -12.54 29.02 -10.93
CA GLY A 232 -13.50 28.22 -11.69
C GLY A 232 -12.91 27.00 -12.42
N LEU A 233 -11.67 26.61 -12.10
CA LEU A 233 -10.89 25.56 -12.76
C LEU A 233 -10.82 24.25 -11.96
N ARG A 234 -11.74 24.02 -11.02
CA ARG A 234 -11.75 22.82 -10.14
C ARG A 234 -11.79 21.49 -10.90
N PHE A 235 -12.29 21.47 -12.14
CA PHE A 235 -12.28 20.28 -13.00
C PHE A 235 -10.87 19.81 -13.38
N LEU A 236 -9.82 20.60 -13.11
CA LEU A 236 -8.42 20.22 -13.30
C LEU A 236 -7.86 19.39 -12.12
N ASN A 237 -8.51 19.40 -10.96
CA ASN A 237 -8.06 18.65 -9.77
C ASN A 237 -7.86 17.15 -10.05
N PRO A 238 -8.75 16.46 -10.81
CA PRO A 238 -8.53 15.06 -11.19
C PRO A 238 -7.23 14.81 -11.95
N LEU A 239 -6.84 15.72 -12.85
CA LEU A 239 -5.61 15.60 -13.63
C LEU A 239 -4.39 15.74 -12.72
N LEU A 240 -4.39 16.76 -11.85
CA LEU A 240 -3.30 17.00 -10.90
C LEU A 240 -3.08 15.82 -9.94
N MET A 241 -4.15 15.25 -9.40
CA MET A 241 -3.99 14.06 -8.54
C MET A 241 -3.58 12.82 -9.29
N THR A 242 -4.05 12.65 -10.52
CA THR A 242 -3.62 11.54 -11.36
C THR A 242 -2.10 11.62 -11.62
N GLU A 243 -1.58 12.82 -11.88
CA GLU A 243 -0.13 13.07 -11.99
C GLU A 243 0.60 12.83 -10.67
N LEU A 244 0.04 13.29 -9.54
CA LEU A 244 0.61 13.03 -8.22
C LEU A 244 0.68 11.53 -7.91
N TYR A 245 -0.36 10.77 -8.23
CA TYR A 245 -0.36 9.31 -8.11
C TYR A 245 0.69 8.69 -9.02
N PHE A 246 0.83 9.15 -10.26
CA PHE A 246 1.87 8.66 -11.16
C PHE A 246 3.27 8.85 -10.57
N VAL A 247 3.59 10.04 -10.07
CA VAL A 247 4.92 10.33 -9.51
C VAL A 247 5.15 9.55 -8.22
N SER A 248 4.22 9.66 -7.27
CA SER A 248 4.38 9.08 -5.93
C SER A 248 4.38 7.56 -5.94
N PHE A 249 3.48 6.91 -6.68
CA PHE A 249 3.36 5.45 -6.67
C PHE A 249 4.53 4.78 -7.37
N ASN A 250 5.13 5.43 -8.36
CA ASN A 250 6.27 4.88 -9.09
C ASN A 250 7.62 5.12 -8.40
N LEU A 251 7.67 5.95 -7.35
CA LEU A 251 8.88 6.18 -6.57
C LEU A 251 9.46 4.87 -6.03
N ILE A 252 8.60 3.97 -5.52
CA ILE A 252 9.04 2.69 -4.95
C ILE A 252 9.68 1.76 -6.00
N TYR A 253 9.20 1.81 -7.25
CA TYR A 253 9.79 1.08 -8.36
C TYR A 253 11.23 1.54 -8.60
N PHE A 254 11.46 2.86 -8.69
CA PHE A 254 12.78 3.42 -8.93
C PHE A 254 13.76 3.12 -7.78
N ILE A 255 13.28 3.21 -6.53
CA ILE A 255 14.07 2.83 -5.35
C ILE A 255 14.47 1.35 -5.42
N ALA A 256 13.51 0.45 -5.65
CA ALA A 256 13.78 -0.98 -5.71
C ALA A 256 14.72 -1.36 -6.87
N TYR A 257 14.54 -0.73 -8.04
CA TYR A 257 15.41 -0.93 -9.20
C TYR A 257 16.84 -0.44 -8.90
N GLY A 258 16.98 0.75 -8.30
CA GLY A 258 18.26 1.31 -7.89
C GLY A 258 19.01 0.44 -6.89
N ILE A 259 18.33 -0.06 -5.85
CA ILE A 259 18.91 -1.01 -4.88
C ILE A 259 19.40 -2.27 -5.58
N LYS A 260 18.58 -2.85 -6.48
CA LYS A 260 18.95 -4.06 -7.22
C LYS A 260 20.15 -3.84 -8.15
N ALA A 261 20.24 -2.67 -8.79
CA ALA A 261 21.37 -2.28 -9.61
C ALA A 261 22.65 -2.13 -8.76
N LEU A 262 22.56 -1.45 -7.61
CA LEU A 262 23.68 -1.27 -6.68
C LEU A 262 24.22 -2.61 -6.17
N VAL A 263 23.35 -3.51 -5.73
CA VAL A 263 23.76 -4.85 -5.26
C VAL A 263 24.48 -5.61 -6.38
N ARG A 264 23.98 -5.56 -7.61
CA ARG A 264 24.63 -6.19 -8.78
C ARG A 264 26.02 -5.61 -9.07
N MET A 265 26.22 -4.31 -8.87
CA MET A 265 27.54 -3.66 -9.03
C MET A 265 28.52 -4.05 -7.91
N LEU A 266 28.05 -4.23 -6.68
CA LEU A 266 28.89 -4.59 -5.53
C LEU A 266 29.25 -6.10 -5.47
N THR A 267 28.41 -6.97 -6.02
CA THR A 267 28.62 -8.43 -6.01
C THR A 267 29.92 -8.90 -6.73
N PRO A 268 30.33 -8.35 -7.89
CA PRO A 268 31.60 -8.72 -8.53
C PRO A 268 32.84 -8.30 -7.72
N ILE A 269 32.75 -7.27 -6.87
CA ILE A 269 33.88 -6.81 -6.05
C ILE A 269 34.25 -7.84 -4.97
N CYS A 270 33.26 -8.56 -4.42
CA CYS A 270 33.51 -9.59 -3.40
C CYS A 270 33.96 -10.95 -3.95
N ARG A 271 33.93 -11.17 -5.27
CA ARG A 271 34.44 -12.40 -5.91
C ARG A 271 35.81 -12.22 -6.58
N GLY A 272 36.39 -11.01 -6.51
CA GLY A 272 37.65 -10.65 -7.17
C GLY A 272 38.95 -10.94 -6.41
N THR A 273 38.90 -11.48 -5.18
CA THR A 273 40.12 -11.74 -4.37
C THR A 273 40.44 -13.23 -4.17
N SER A 274 39.80 -14.13 -4.94
CA SER A 274 40.10 -15.56 -4.96
C SER A 274 40.36 -16.00 -6.40
N GLY A 275 41.51 -15.60 -6.96
CA GLY A 275 41.82 -15.89 -8.36
C GLY A 275 43.28 -15.62 -8.76
N SER A 276 44.24 -16.18 -8.04
CA SER A 276 45.58 -16.44 -8.60
C SER A 276 45.95 -17.90 -8.36
N GLY A 277 45.89 -18.74 -9.41
CA GLY A 277 46.31 -20.13 -9.30
C GLY A 277 45.87 -21.02 -10.46
N CYS A 278 46.70 -21.05 -11.50
CA CYS A 278 46.85 -22.12 -12.49
C CYS A 278 45.75 -22.33 -13.56
N ARG A 279 46.04 -21.86 -14.79
CA ARG A 279 45.62 -22.53 -16.03
C ARG A 279 46.56 -23.73 -16.29
N PRO A 280 46.07 -24.92 -16.64
CA PRO A 280 46.91 -25.89 -17.33
C PRO A 280 46.97 -25.58 -18.82
N ALA A 281 48.15 -25.84 -19.37
CA ALA A 281 48.59 -25.55 -20.72
C ALA A 281 47.82 -26.34 -21.79
N LYS A 282 47.69 -25.72 -22.98
CA LYS A 282 47.34 -26.39 -24.23
C LYS A 282 48.39 -27.45 -24.55
N THR A 283 47.97 -28.70 -24.73
CA THR A 283 48.72 -29.67 -25.53
C THR A 283 47.99 -29.86 -26.87
N ARG A 284 48.75 -29.58 -27.93
CA ARG A 284 48.42 -29.79 -29.33
C ARG A 284 49.04 -31.13 -29.72
N SER A 285 48.28 -32.06 -30.25
CA SER A 285 48.81 -33.21 -30.98
C SER A 285 47.98 -33.43 -32.24
N ASP A 286 48.60 -33.05 -33.36
CA ASP A 286 48.17 -33.37 -34.72
C ASP A 286 48.48 -34.84 -35.03
N THR A 287 47.48 -35.59 -35.51
CA THR A 287 47.54 -36.73 -36.45
C THR A 287 46.06 -37.05 -36.76
N GLY A 288 45.47 -36.86 -37.94
CA GLY A 288 45.97 -37.10 -39.29
C GLY A 288 45.52 -38.50 -39.74
N THR A 289 44.34 -38.62 -40.38
CA THR A 289 44.00 -39.44 -41.57
C THR A 289 42.48 -39.51 -41.82
N ILE A 290 42.11 -39.33 -43.08
CA ILE A 290 40.79 -39.46 -43.75
C ILE A 290 40.76 -40.84 -44.49
N PRO A 291 39.75 -41.26 -45.26
CA PRO A 291 38.31 -41.52 -45.04
C PRO A 291 37.91 -43.01 -45.21
N SER A 292 36.66 -43.33 -44.87
CA SER A 292 35.73 -44.10 -45.74
C SER A 292 34.30 -43.80 -45.34
#